data_AF-A0A351F4W4-F1
#
_entry.id   AF-A0A351F4W4-F1
#
_cell.length_a   1.000
_cell.length_b   1.000
_cell.length_c   1.000
_cell.angle_alpha   90.00
_cell.angle_beta   90.00
_cell.angle_gamma   90.00
#
_symmetry.space_group_name_H-M   'P 1'
#
loop_
_entity.id
_entity.type
_entity.pdbx_description
1 polymer ?
#
loop_
_entity_poly.entity_id
_entity_poly.type
_entity_poly.pdbx_seq_one_letter_code
_entity_poly.pdbx_strand_id
1 'polypeptide(L)'
;MKIAFYTLGCKVNQYESQAMSEKMAANGFEVVAPDEDSDVYVINSCTVTAESDRKTRQAVRKFKRNHPESIVVLTGCMPQAFPQDAEKLEQADIVLGNKNNYKLLDLIKQYFGCGQRIIDIEDHQTGDKFTGNVISGFDRRTRAIVKIEDGCNRFCSYCII
;
A
#
# COMPACT_ATOMS: atom_id res chain seq x y z
N MET A 1 1.56 -8.21 17.66
CA MET A 1 1.13 -7.00 16.95
C MET A 1 0.33 -7.41 15.74
N LYS A 2 -0.83 -6.81 15.54
CA LYS A 2 -1.74 -7.12 14.43
C LYS A 2 -1.55 -6.14 13.29
N ILE A 3 -1.65 -6.64 12.06
CA ILE A 3 -1.63 -5.84 10.85
C ILE A 3 -2.74 -6.26 9.88
N ALA A 4 -3.43 -5.28 9.33
CA ALA A 4 -4.55 -5.47 8.41
C ALA A 4 -4.24 -4.79 7.07
N PHE A 5 -4.55 -5.47 5.96
CA PHE A 5 -4.33 -4.95 4.60
C PHE A 5 -5.66 -4.68 3.88
N TYR A 6 -6.00 -3.41 3.69
CA TYR A 6 -7.14 -2.99 2.88
C TYR A 6 -6.69 -2.69 1.45
N THR A 7 -6.95 -3.62 0.53
CA THR A 7 -6.47 -3.53 -0.85
C THR A 7 -7.56 -3.01 -1.78
N LEU A 8 -7.24 -1.94 -2.52
CA LEU A 8 -8.05 -1.40 -3.60
C LEU A 8 -7.36 -1.65 -4.94
N GLY A 9 -8.15 -1.80 -6.00
CA GLY A 9 -7.63 -1.84 -7.37
C GLY A 9 -7.54 -3.22 -7.98
N CYS A 10 -6.41 -3.48 -8.64
CA CYS A 10 -6.27 -4.55 -9.60
C CYS A 10 -5.52 -5.77 -9.03
N LYS A 11 -5.20 -6.72 -9.91
CA LYS A 11 -4.44 -7.93 -9.57
C LYS A 11 -3.00 -7.63 -9.12
N VAL A 12 -2.40 -6.56 -9.64
CA VAL A 12 -1.06 -6.11 -9.22
C VAL A 12 -1.11 -5.63 -7.77
N ASN A 13 -2.10 -4.82 -7.40
CA ASN A 13 -2.26 -4.39 -6.00
C ASN A 13 -2.48 -5.59 -5.06
N GLN A 14 -3.22 -6.61 -5.49
CA GLN A 14 -3.42 -7.84 -4.71
C GLN A 14 -2.12 -8.62 -4.53
N TYR A 15 -1.30 -8.73 -5.57
CA TYR A 15 0.03 -9.33 -5.50
C TYR A 15 0.94 -8.57 -4.53
N GLU A 16 0.98 -7.25 -4.63
CA GLU A 16 1.79 -6.39 -3.76
C GLU A 16 1.35 -6.47 -2.30
N SER A 17 0.05 -6.47 -2.02
CA SER A 17 -0.47 -6.67 -0.67
C SER A 17 -0.11 -8.03 -0.10
N GLN A 18 -0.16 -9.09 -0.91
CA GLN A 18 0.29 -10.42 -0.49
C GLN A 18 1.78 -10.42 -0.16
N ALA A 19 2.61 -9.82 -1.01
CA ALA A 19 4.05 -9.69 -0.79
C ALA A 19 4.39 -8.90 0.49
N MET A 20 3.69 -7.79 0.73
CA MET A 20 3.83 -7.03 1.97
C MET A 20 3.36 -7.84 3.18
N SER A 21 2.22 -8.52 3.08
CA SER A 21 1.66 -9.35 4.14
C SER A 21 2.60 -10.48 4.56
N GLU A 22 3.16 -11.22 3.61
CA GLU A 22 4.12 -12.29 3.90
C GLU A 22 5.39 -11.74 4.55
N LYS A 23 5.90 -10.60 4.08
CA LYS A 23 7.05 -9.93 4.70
C LYS A 23 6.76 -9.53 6.15
N MET A 24 5.56 -9.02 6.43
CA MET A 24 5.18 -8.64 7.79
C MET A 24 5.01 -9.86 8.70
N ALA A 25 4.36 -10.92 8.21
CA ALA A 25 4.22 -12.19 8.93
C ALA A 25 5.58 -12.80 9.28
N ALA A 26 6.52 -12.82 8.33
CA ALA A 26 7.89 -13.29 8.54
C ALA A 26 8.67 -12.44 9.57
N ASN A 27 8.20 -11.24 9.89
CA ASN A 27 8.79 -10.34 10.87
C ASN A 27 7.95 -10.23 12.16
N GLY A 28 7.10 -11.22 12.44
CA GLY A 28 6.40 -11.37 13.73
C GLY A 28 5.08 -10.60 13.86
N PHE A 29 4.54 -10.07 12.77
CA PHE A 29 3.19 -9.51 12.76
C PHE A 29 2.14 -10.61 12.55
N GLU A 30 1.04 -10.52 13.27
CA GLU A 30 -0.16 -11.30 13.03
C GLU A 30 -0.98 -10.61 11.95
N VAL A 31 -1.10 -11.24 10.77
CA VAL A 31 -1.92 -10.69 9.68
C VAL A 31 -3.39 -11.05 9.95
N VAL A 32 -4.23 -10.03 10.12
CA VAL A 32 -5.66 -10.17 10.42
C VAL A 32 -6.53 -9.63 9.29
N ALA A 33 -7.82 -9.97 9.30
CA ALA A 33 -8.74 -9.46 8.29
C ALA A 33 -8.96 -7.93 8.46
N PRO A 34 -9.29 -7.18 7.39
CA PRO A 34 -9.40 -5.72 7.44
C PRO A 34 -10.54 -5.18 8.32
N ASP A 35 -11.49 -6.03 8.70
CA ASP A 35 -12.61 -5.75 9.58
C ASP A 35 -12.32 -6.08 11.06
N GLU A 36 -11.18 -6.68 11.36
CA GLU A 36 -10.71 -6.94 12.71
C GLU A 36 -9.86 -5.78 13.26
N ASP A 37 -9.88 -5.61 14.58
CA ASP A 37 -9.03 -4.62 15.25
C ASP A 37 -7.54 -4.95 15.07
N SER A 38 -6.80 -3.95 14.60
CA SER A 38 -5.38 -4.05 14.24
C SER A 38 -4.58 -2.85 14.74
N ASP A 39 -3.31 -3.09 15.10
CA ASP A 39 -2.36 -2.04 15.49
C ASP A 39 -1.92 -1.21 14.27
N VAL A 40 -1.92 -1.83 13.09
CA VAL A 40 -1.53 -1.22 11.82
C VAL A 40 -2.56 -1.52 10.74
N TYR A 41 -3.03 -0.50 10.03
CA TYR A 41 -3.87 -0.63 8.84
C TYR A 41 -3.13 -0.12 7.61
N VAL A 42 -2.88 -1.02 6.66
CA VAL A 42 -2.23 -0.70 5.38
C VAL A 42 -3.29 -0.58 4.29
N ILE A 43 -3.51 0.63 3.80
CA ILE A 43 -4.37 0.90 2.65
C ILE A 43 -3.52 0.89 1.38
N ASN A 44 -3.61 -0.19 0.59
CA ASN A 44 -2.99 -0.28 -0.72
C ASN A 44 -3.94 0.30 -1.77
N SER A 45 -3.65 1.51 -2.23
CA SER A 45 -4.51 2.32 -3.08
C SER A 45 -4.38 2.03 -4.57
N CYS A 46 -5.41 2.42 -5.32
CA CYS A 46 -5.43 2.40 -6.77
C CYS A 46 -5.85 3.77 -7.30
N THR A 47 -5.38 4.14 -8.49
CA THR A 47 -5.51 5.52 -9.00
C THR A 47 -5.94 5.64 -10.46
N VAL A 48 -6.52 4.59 -11.03
CA VAL A 48 -6.94 4.60 -12.45
C VAL A 48 -8.24 5.38 -12.72
N THR A 49 -9.02 5.68 -11.68
CA THR A 49 -10.28 6.42 -11.79
C THR A 49 -10.47 7.39 -10.62
N ALA A 50 -11.20 8.49 -10.85
CA ALA A 50 -11.56 9.41 -9.77
C ALA A 50 -12.35 8.71 -8.63
N GLU A 51 -13.11 7.66 -8.96
CA GLU A 51 -13.82 6.86 -7.96
C GLU A 51 -12.87 6.02 -7.09
N SER A 52 -11.80 5.45 -7.67
CA SER A 52 -10.78 4.73 -6.88
C SER A 52 -10.04 5.69 -5.94
N ASP A 53 -9.75 6.91 -6.37
CA ASP A 53 -9.13 7.91 -5.50
C ASP A 53 -10.10 8.35 -4.39
N ARG A 54 -11.39 8.53 -4.71
CA ARG A 54 -12.43 8.85 -3.72
C ARG A 54 -12.53 7.76 -2.65
N LYS A 55 -12.57 6.48 -3.06
CA LYS A 55 -12.59 5.33 -2.15
C LYS A 55 -11.34 5.27 -1.29
N THR A 56 -10.18 5.55 -1.85
CA THR A 56 -8.91 5.61 -1.11
C THR A 56 -8.97 6.66 0.00
N ARG A 57 -9.33 7.90 -0.34
CA ARG A 57 -9.47 8.99 0.66
C ARG A 57 -10.51 8.65 1.74
N GLN A 58 -11.62 8.03 1.36
CA GLN A 58 -12.64 7.59 2.30
C GLN A 58 -12.10 6.51 3.24
N ALA A 59 -11.35 5.53 2.73
CA ALA A 59 -10.79 4.44 3.52
C ALA A 59 -9.81 4.96 4.57
N VAL A 60 -8.84 5.79 4.17
CA VAL A 60 -7.86 6.42 5.08
C VAL A 60 -8.58 7.14 6.23
N ARG A 61 -9.54 8.01 5.88
CA ARG A 61 -10.33 8.77 6.89
C ARG A 61 -11.24 7.90 7.74
N LYS A 62 -11.70 6.75 7.23
CA LYS A 62 -12.55 5.82 7.97
C LYS A 62 -11.70 5.04 8.99
N PHE A 63 -10.59 4.45 8.56
CA PHE A 63 -9.72 3.67 9.44
C PHE A 63 -9.16 4.53 10.56
N LYS A 64 -8.64 5.73 10.27
CA LYS A 64 -8.12 6.60 11.33
C LYS A 64 -9.20 7.06 12.32
N ARG A 65 -10.42 7.30 11.85
CA ARG A 65 -11.54 7.71 12.72
C ARG A 65 -12.02 6.57 13.62
N ASN A 66 -12.10 5.36 13.07
CA ASN A 66 -12.60 4.19 13.80
C ASN A 66 -11.54 3.60 14.74
N HIS A 67 -10.26 3.74 14.40
CA HIS A 67 -9.12 3.20 15.14
C HIS A 67 -8.07 4.31 15.35
N PRO A 68 -8.35 5.32 16.20
CA PRO A 68 -7.51 6.51 16.35
C PRO A 68 -6.08 6.20 16.82
N GLU A 69 -5.93 5.17 17.65
CA GLU A 69 -4.64 4.72 18.21
C GLU A 69 -3.82 3.84 17.24
N SER A 70 -4.43 3.40 16.13
CA SER A 70 -3.73 2.58 15.13
C SER A 70 -2.86 3.43 14.21
N ILE A 71 -1.83 2.80 13.65
CA ILE A 71 -1.02 3.37 12.58
C ILE A 71 -1.74 3.14 11.26
N VAL A 72 -2.09 4.22 10.58
CA VAL A 72 -2.71 4.18 9.25
C VAL A 72 -1.64 4.45 8.19
N VAL A 73 -1.35 3.43 7.39
CA VAL A 73 -0.39 3.50 6.29
C VAL A 73 -1.14 3.65 4.97
N LEU A 74 -0.78 4.64 4.17
CA LEU A 74 -1.26 4.81 2.81
C LEU A 74 -0.15 4.47 1.82
N THR A 75 -0.38 3.44 0.99
CA THR A 75 0.53 3.04 -0.09
C THR A 75 -0.22 2.80 -1.40
N GLY A 76 0.48 2.30 -2.43
CA GLY A 76 -0.09 1.94 -3.72
C GLY A 76 0.04 3.03 -4.78
N CYS A 77 -0.79 2.96 -5.81
CA CYS A 77 -0.64 3.81 -6.99
C CYS A 77 -0.98 5.28 -6.72
N MET A 78 -1.92 5.59 -5.81
CA MET A 78 -2.38 6.98 -5.62
C MET A 78 -1.29 7.89 -5.04
N PRO A 79 -0.57 7.52 -3.96
CA PRO A 79 0.59 8.31 -3.51
C PRO A 79 1.68 8.46 -4.55
N GLN A 80 1.88 7.43 -5.39
CA GLN A 80 2.89 7.48 -6.44
C GLN A 80 2.53 8.47 -7.56
N ALA A 81 1.27 8.46 -8.00
CA ALA A 81 0.81 9.32 -9.09
C ALA A 81 0.56 10.76 -8.63
N PHE A 82 0.08 10.94 -7.40
CA PHE A 82 -0.33 12.23 -6.85
C PHE A 82 0.28 12.48 -5.46
N PRO A 83 1.61 12.61 -5.35
CA PRO A 83 2.30 12.74 -4.06
C PRO A 83 1.79 13.92 -3.24
N GLN A 84 1.60 15.09 -3.87
CA GLN A 84 1.09 16.30 -3.19
C GLN A 84 -0.31 16.13 -2.62
N ASP A 85 -1.17 15.31 -3.25
CA ASP A 85 -2.52 15.05 -2.75
C ASP A 85 -2.51 13.99 -1.65
N ALA A 86 -1.60 13.01 -1.72
CA ALA A 86 -1.38 12.06 -0.64
C ALA A 86 -0.80 12.75 0.61
N GLU A 87 0.09 13.72 0.46
CA GLU A 87 0.63 14.52 1.57
C GLU A 87 -0.46 15.28 2.33
N LYS A 88 -1.50 15.75 1.64
CA LYS A 88 -2.66 16.43 2.25
C LYS A 88 -3.58 15.49 3.05
N LEU A 89 -3.41 14.17 2.93
CA LEU A 89 -4.15 13.20 3.74
C LEU A 89 -3.47 12.99 5.09
N GLU A 90 -3.61 13.98 5.97
CA GLU A 90 -3.03 14.00 7.32
C GLU A 90 -3.50 12.84 8.21
N GLN A 91 -4.59 12.16 7.85
CA GLN A 91 -5.07 10.97 8.55
C GLN A 91 -4.21 9.72 8.31
N ALA A 92 -3.30 9.75 7.33
CA ALA A 92 -2.28 8.73 7.12
C ALA A 92 -1.01 9.11 7.89
N ASP A 93 -0.63 8.24 8.82
CA ASP A 93 0.56 8.34 9.66
C ASP A 93 1.83 8.06 8.86
N ILE A 94 1.75 7.16 7.89
CA ILE A 94 2.85 6.83 6.97
C ILE A 94 2.29 6.88 5.54
N VAL A 95 2.98 7.59 4.65
CA VAL A 95 2.66 7.64 3.22
C VAL A 95 3.88 7.15 2.44
N LEU A 96 3.69 6.14 1.58
CA LEU A 96 4.75 5.63 0.71
C LEU A 96 4.25 5.27 -0.69
N GLY A 97 5.13 5.36 -1.68
CA GLY A 97 4.83 4.95 -3.05
C GLY A 97 4.73 3.43 -3.21
N ASN A 98 4.23 2.97 -4.36
CA ASN A 98 4.32 1.55 -4.71
C ASN A 98 5.76 1.14 -5.08
N LYS A 99 6.57 2.05 -5.63
CA LYS A 99 8.00 1.80 -5.95
C LYS A 99 8.80 1.29 -4.75
N ASN A 100 8.58 1.92 -3.60
CA ASN A 100 9.31 1.65 -2.37
C ASN A 100 8.47 0.93 -1.30
N ASN A 101 7.39 0.23 -1.69
CA ASN A 101 6.54 -0.54 -0.78
C ASN A 101 7.32 -1.62 0.01
N TYR A 102 8.49 -2.05 -0.48
CA TYR A 102 9.39 -2.94 0.22
C TYR A 102 9.92 -2.35 1.54
N LYS A 103 9.95 -1.02 1.69
CA LYS A 103 10.35 -0.33 2.92
C LYS A 103 9.28 -0.31 4.01
N LEU A 104 8.07 -0.79 3.74
CA LEU A 104 6.93 -0.74 4.66
C LEU A 104 7.30 -1.12 6.11
N LEU A 105 7.98 -2.25 6.29
CA LEU A 105 8.39 -2.75 7.60
C LEU A 105 9.32 -1.75 8.33
N ASP A 106 10.27 -1.16 7.61
CA ASP A 106 11.27 -0.26 8.18
C ASP A 106 10.63 1.06 8.57
N LEU A 107 9.70 1.58 7.75
CA LEU A 107 8.94 2.79 8.05
C LEU A 107 8.00 2.59 9.25
N ILE A 108 7.36 1.42 9.37
CA ILE A 108 6.55 1.09 10.55
C ILE A 108 7.42 1.08 11.81
N LYS A 109 8.60 0.44 11.77
CA LYS A 109 9.55 0.44 12.89
C LYS A 109 10.03 1.85 13.25
N GLN A 110 10.33 2.66 12.24
CA GLN A 110 10.72 4.06 12.43
C GLN A 110 9.61 4.85 13.13
N TYR A 111 8.37 4.69 12.68
CA TYR A 111 7.21 5.36 13.29
C TYR A 111 7.04 4.96 14.76
N PHE A 112 7.22 3.69 15.12
CA PHE A 112 7.21 3.28 16.54
C PHE A 112 8.29 3.95 17.38
N GLY A 113 9.43 4.31 16.79
CA GLY A 113 10.52 4.98 17.50
C GLY A 113 10.31 6.48 17.70
N CYS A 114 9.73 7.18 16.71
CA CYS A 114 9.61 8.64 16.75
C CYS A 114 8.19 9.17 16.97
N GLY A 115 7.15 8.40 16.66
CA GLY A 115 5.74 8.82 16.69
C GLY A 115 5.40 9.96 15.72
N GLN A 116 6.30 10.27 14.78
CA GLN A 116 6.11 11.36 13.82
C GLN A 116 5.62 10.83 12.48
N ARG A 117 4.76 11.61 11.81
CA ARG A 117 4.27 11.30 10.47
C ARG A 117 5.42 11.18 9.47
N ILE A 118 5.37 10.16 8.62
CA ILE A 118 6.42 9.87 7.63
C ILE A 118 5.85 9.92 6.21
N ILE A 119 6.55 10.60 5.31
CA ILE A 119 6.26 10.60 3.87
C ILE A 119 7.56 10.15 3.17
N ASP A 120 7.51 9.00 2.49
CA ASP A 120 8.61 8.42 1.73
C ASP A 120 8.10 7.99 0.36
N ILE A 121 8.10 8.88 -0.62
CA ILE A 121 7.65 8.60 -1.99
C ILE A 121 8.85 8.79 -2.93
N GLU A 122 9.27 7.71 -3.57
CA GLU A 122 10.36 7.74 -4.55
C GLU A 122 9.82 7.91 -5.98
N ASP A 123 10.44 8.77 -6.78
CA ASP A 123 10.09 8.92 -8.20
C ASP A 123 10.51 7.70 -9.01
N HIS A 124 9.67 7.31 -9.97
CA HIS A 124 10.05 6.30 -10.97
C HIS A 124 11.09 6.87 -11.94
N GLN A 125 12.06 6.05 -12.33
CA GLN A 125 13.13 6.41 -13.25
C GLN A 125 13.25 5.38 -14.37
N THR A 126 13.63 5.83 -15.56
CA THR A 126 13.91 4.93 -16.68
C THR A 126 15.01 3.96 -16.30
N GLY A 127 14.74 2.66 -16.44
CA GLY A 127 15.69 1.60 -16.05
C GLY A 127 15.54 1.11 -14.61
N ASP A 128 14.49 1.56 -13.90
CA ASP A 128 14.08 0.94 -12.64
C ASP A 128 13.96 -0.58 -12.81
N LYS A 129 14.52 -1.31 -11.85
CA LYS A 129 14.46 -2.77 -11.86
C LYS A 129 13.04 -3.21 -11.55
N PHE A 130 12.61 -4.29 -12.18
CA PHE A 130 11.37 -4.97 -11.80
C PHE A 130 11.43 -5.34 -10.30
N THR A 131 10.46 -4.85 -9.53
CA THR A 131 10.33 -5.11 -8.11
C THR A 131 9.11 -5.99 -7.87
N GLY A 132 9.38 -7.22 -7.46
CA GLY A 132 8.35 -8.18 -7.09
C GLY A 132 8.96 -9.21 -6.16
N ASN A 133 8.59 -9.15 -4.87
CA ASN A 133 8.95 -10.23 -3.97
C ASN A 133 8.23 -11.51 -4.40
N VAL A 134 8.91 -12.64 -4.23
CA VAL A 134 8.28 -13.95 -4.42
C VAL A 134 7.26 -14.12 -3.31
N ILE A 135 6.02 -14.41 -3.70
CA ILE A 135 4.95 -14.79 -2.77
C ILE A 135 4.85 -16.31 -2.70
N SER A 136 4.62 -16.82 -1.50
CA SER A 136 4.51 -18.24 -1.19
C SER A 136 3.08 -18.76 -1.34
N GLY A 137 2.08 -17.88 -1.35
CA GLY A 137 0.68 -18.27 -1.56
C GLY A 137 -0.24 -17.12 -1.93
N PHE A 138 -1.53 -17.43 -2.08
CA PHE A 138 -2.61 -16.47 -2.27
C PHE A 138 -3.68 -16.79 -1.26
N ASP A 139 -3.78 -15.98 -0.22
CA ASP A 139 -4.60 -16.30 0.94
C ASP A 139 -6.05 -16.62 0.54
N ARG A 140 -6.49 -17.85 0.87
CA ARG A 140 -7.82 -18.43 0.58
C ARG A 140 -8.27 -18.41 -0.89
N ARG A 141 -7.36 -18.26 -1.85
CA ARG A 141 -7.70 -18.28 -3.29
C ARG A 141 -7.26 -19.55 -3.98
N THR A 142 -8.09 -20.01 -4.91
CA THR A 142 -7.82 -21.19 -5.74
C THR A 142 -7.00 -20.91 -7.00
N ARG A 143 -6.76 -19.63 -7.33
CA ARG A 143 -6.02 -19.21 -8.52
C ARG A 143 -4.82 -18.34 -8.15
N ALA A 144 -3.67 -18.67 -8.73
CA ALA A 144 -2.45 -17.89 -8.59
C ALA A 144 -2.42 -16.67 -9.53
N ILE A 145 -1.75 -15.61 -9.08
CA ILE A 145 -1.45 -14.39 -9.85
C ILE A 145 0.06 -14.24 -9.91
N VAL A 146 0.64 -14.24 -11.10
CA VAL A 146 2.07 -14.00 -11.29
C VAL A 146 2.26 -12.62 -11.87
N LYS A 147 2.99 -11.76 -11.14
CA LYS A 147 3.40 -10.44 -11.63
C LYS A 147 4.61 -10.64 -12.55
N ILE A 148 4.48 -10.25 -13.83
CA ILE A 148 5.53 -10.43 -14.85
C ILE A 148 6.08 -9.11 -15.39
N GLU A 149 5.40 -7.99 -15.11
CA GLU A 149 5.70 -6.66 -15.62
C GLU A 149 5.19 -5.60 -14.65
N ASP A 150 5.87 -4.45 -14.61
CA ASP A 150 5.42 -3.20 -14.03
C ASP A 150 5.45 -2.10 -15.08
N GLY A 151 4.43 -1.23 -15.07
CA GLY A 151 4.30 -0.14 -16.04
C GLY A 151 3.80 -0.60 -17.42
N CYS A 152 3.82 0.33 -18.38
CA CYS A 152 3.46 0.05 -19.76
C CYS A 152 4.09 1.08 -20.71
N ASN A 153 4.71 0.64 -21.81
CA ASN A 153 5.30 1.54 -22.83
C ASN A 153 4.32 1.89 -23.96
N ARG A 154 3.01 1.80 -23.71
CA ARG A 154 1.98 2.12 -24.72
C ARG A 154 1.60 3.59 -24.65
N PHE A 155 1.48 4.23 -25.81
CA PHE A 155 1.05 5.63 -25.93
C PHE A 155 -0.47 5.74 -25.96
N CYS A 156 -1.09 5.65 -24.78
CA CYS A 156 -2.53 5.77 -24.62
C CYS A 156 -2.91 7.24 -24.32
N SER A 157 -3.83 7.82 -25.09
CA SER A 157 -4.25 9.23 -24.94
C SER A 157 -4.94 9.58 -23.61
N TYR A 158 -5.29 8.58 -22.80
CA TYR A 158 -6.05 8.72 -21.56
C TYR A 158 -5.40 8.03 -20.35
N CYS A 159 -4.35 7.23 -20.56
CA CYS A 159 -3.74 6.45 -19.49
C CYS A 159 -2.73 7.31 -18.73
N ILE A 160 -2.77 7.26 -17.41
CA ILE A 160 -1.83 7.95 -16.52
C ILE A 160 -0.66 7.05 -16.07
N ILE A 161 -0.70 5.77 -16.45
CA ILE A 161 0.33 4.75 -16.19
C ILE A 161 1.39 4.83 -17.26
#